data_AF-A0A960SI84-F1
#
_entry.id   AF-A0A960SI84-F1
#
_cell.length_a   1.000
_cell.length_b   1.000
_cell.length_c   1.000
_cell.angle_alpha   90.00
_cell.angle_beta   90.00
_cell.angle_gamma   90.00
#
_symmetry.space_group_name_H-M   'P 1'
#
loop_
_entity.id
_entity.type
_entity.pdbx_description
1 polymer ?
#
loop_
_entity_poly.entity_id
_entity_poly.type
_entity_poly.pdbx_seq_one_letter_code
_entity_poly.pdbx_strand_id
1 'polypeptide(L)'
;MAYVLPIPALLWLFYGKPGRKEFVGVAGGAFWLSWLVLIFWLRHVTWAGWFMLATVLALFPLAWAYAVWWLLPRFKDASSFVRILGILSVCAVWTLLEFLRTFILSGFPWLPLAASQWQRPLSLQIASWTGFYGVSFLLLFVGVVISFYVRHLFKRGQKGWFRFCPEFILGMTVWIFATFGVLQLKVERVVRQPFFKAALIQPYVAQGDKWDNSKASEITAEIERQVEFQKHIGADLAVLPEAVLPYPLIGDSNMQAWVEKLARSFGGPLLMGAMAVEGSDWKVDPWYNGFMMIYPDTGVSRTYYKKRRLVPYGEYIPFRNILFFVEKFVPISSDILPGSSPGPLRLETKSGPLPIGPLICYEDIFPRLAVDSVRA
;
A
#
# COMPACT_ATOMS: atom_id res chain seq x y z
N MET A 1 0.27 12.21 16.03
CA MET A 1 1.68 12.06 16.44
C MET A 1 2.67 12.22 15.28
N ALA A 2 2.36 11.82 14.04
CA ALA A 2 3.28 11.96 12.89
C ALA A 2 3.85 13.37 12.66
N TYR A 3 3.07 14.43 12.92
CA TYR A 3 3.52 15.83 12.88
C TYR A 3 4.76 16.13 13.75
N VAL A 4 4.98 15.35 14.81
CA VAL A 4 6.06 15.56 15.78
C VAL A 4 7.35 14.83 15.36
N LEU A 5 7.28 13.94 14.36
CA LEU A 5 8.40 13.09 13.93
C LEU A 5 9.73 13.85 13.76
N PRO A 6 9.82 14.98 13.03
CA PRO A 6 11.11 15.64 12.82
C PRO A 6 11.58 16.46 14.04
N ILE A 7 10.69 16.78 14.99
CA ILE A 7 10.95 17.81 16.01
C ILE A 7 12.16 17.47 16.89
N PRO A 8 12.27 16.28 17.52
CA PRO A 8 13.41 15.97 18.38
C PRO A 8 14.75 16.04 17.65
N ALA A 9 14.81 15.50 16.43
CA ALA A 9 16.03 15.49 15.60
C ALA A 9 16.44 16.91 15.17
N LEU A 10 15.48 17.76 14.79
CA LEU A 10 15.76 19.14 14.39
C LEU A 10 16.20 20.00 15.58
N LEU A 11 15.57 19.84 16.75
CA LEU A 11 16.01 20.53 17.98
C LEU A 11 17.44 20.11 18.36
N TRP A 12 17.78 18.82 18.24
CA TRP A 12 19.14 18.36 18.47
C TRP A 12 20.15 19.00 17.49
N LEU A 13 19.81 19.12 16.21
CA LEU A 13 20.65 19.85 15.24
C LEU A 13 20.77 21.34 15.53
N PHE A 14 19.72 21.97 16.04
CA PHE A 14 19.74 23.39 16.37
C PHE A 14 20.63 23.72 17.56
N TYR A 15 20.58 22.90 18.62
CA TYR A 15 21.23 23.19 19.90
C TYR A 15 22.48 22.35 20.17
N GLY A 16 22.41 21.05 19.90
CA GLY A 16 23.52 20.13 20.13
C GLY A 16 24.60 20.18 19.05
N LYS A 17 24.24 20.62 17.83
CA LYS A 17 25.15 20.71 16.67
C LYS A 17 26.02 19.44 16.48
N PRO A 18 25.41 18.24 16.51
CA PRO A 18 26.15 16.99 16.41
C PRO A 18 26.95 16.90 15.12
N GLY A 19 28.09 16.21 15.20
CA GLY A 19 28.88 15.88 14.02
C GLY A 19 28.11 14.97 13.05
N ARG A 20 28.56 14.89 11.80
CA ARG A 20 27.92 14.04 10.77
C ARG A 20 27.70 12.60 11.24
N LYS A 21 28.77 11.98 11.74
CA LYS A 21 28.77 10.56 12.14
C LYS A 21 27.79 10.30 13.28
N GLU A 22 27.72 11.23 14.23
CA GLU A 22 26.85 11.14 15.40
C GLU A 22 25.38 11.27 14.99
N PHE A 23 25.02 12.33 14.26
CA PHE A 23 23.63 12.56 13.86
C PHE A 23 23.10 11.45 12.95
N VAL A 24 23.86 11.15 11.89
CA VAL A 24 23.48 10.13 10.90
C VAL A 24 23.49 8.73 11.53
N GLY A 25 24.42 8.45 12.45
CA GLY A 25 24.47 7.19 13.18
C GLY A 25 23.28 6.99 14.11
N VAL A 26 22.92 7.98 14.92
CA VAL A 26 21.78 7.89 15.85
C VAL A 26 20.45 7.88 15.10
N ALA A 27 20.23 8.83 14.18
CA ALA A 27 18.99 8.88 13.41
C ALA A 27 18.85 7.65 12.50
N GLY A 28 19.95 7.22 11.86
CA GLY A 28 19.99 6.02 11.04
C GLY A 28 19.72 4.74 11.82
N GLY A 29 20.37 4.58 12.99
CA GLY A 29 20.13 3.46 13.88
C GLY A 29 18.68 3.40 14.36
N ALA A 30 18.09 4.55 14.70
CA ALA A 30 16.68 4.63 15.09
C ALA A 30 15.73 4.24 13.94
N PHE A 31 15.96 4.74 12.72
CA PHE A 31 15.16 4.34 11.55
C PHE A 31 15.31 2.86 11.21
N TRP A 32 16.53 2.34 11.30
CA TRP A 32 16.82 0.93 11.05
C TRP A 32 16.13 0.00 12.06
N LEU A 33 16.26 0.31 13.35
CA LEU A 33 15.56 -0.41 14.41
C LEU A 33 14.03 -0.32 14.24
N SER A 34 13.51 0.85 13.86
CA SER A 34 12.08 1.03 13.59
C SER A 34 11.62 0.11 12.46
N TRP A 35 12.36 0.02 11.36
CA TRP A 35 12.03 -0.90 10.27
C TRP A 35 12.08 -2.37 10.70
N LEU A 36 13.10 -2.79 11.44
CA LEU A 36 13.17 -4.15 11.97
C LEU A 36 11.90 -4.53 12.75
N VAL A 37 11.41 -3.62 13.60
CA VAL A 37 10.19 -3.83 14.39
C VAL A 37 8.94 -3.80 13.50
N LEU A 38 8.80 -2.79 12.63
CA LEU A 38 7.59 -2.57 11.82
C LEU A 38 7.30 -3.70 10.84
N ILE A 39 8.34 -4.35 10.31
CA ILE A 39 8.20 -5.49 9.40
C ILE A 39 8.61 -6.83 10.02
N PHE A 40 8.65 -6.92 11.36
CA PHE A 40 9.04 -8.14 12.10
C PHE A 40 8.21 -9.38 11.74
N TRP A 41 6.97 -9.20 11.30
CA TRP A 41 6.10 -10.29 10.87
C TRP A 41 6.67 -11.02 9.63
N LEU A 42 7.48 -10.36 8.80
CA LEU A 42 8.14 -10.98 7.64
C LEU A 42 9.21 -12.01 8.01
N ARG A 43 9.62 -12.10 9.29
CA ARG A 43 10.54 -13.15 9.76
C ARG A 43 9.98 -14.57 9.56
N HIS A 44 8.65 -14.70 9.53
CA HIS A 44 7.96 -15.96 9.26
C HIS A 44 8.10 -16.41 7.81
N VAL A 45 8.39 -15.48 6.88
CA VAL A 45 8.73 -15.78 5.50
C VAL A 45 10.19 -16.16 5.42
N THR A 46 11.10 -15.22 5.74
CA THR A 46 12.54 -15.48 5.86
C THR A 46 13.21 -14.54 6.85
N TRP A 47 14.05 -15.08 7.74
CA TRP A 47 14.84 -14.27 8.69
C TRP A 47 15.83 -13.33 7.98
N ALA A 48 16.56 -13.85 6.99
CA ALA A 48 17.54 -13.07 6.25
C ALA A 48 16.88 -11.99 5.39
N GLY A 49 15.80 -12.31 4.68
CA GLY A 49 15.07 -11.37 3.84
C GLY A 49 14.45 -10.23 4.65
N TRP A 50 13.87 -10.53 5.82
CA TRP A 50 13.39 -9.50 6.75
C TRP A 50 14.48 -8.50 7.14
N PHE A 51 15.64 -8.99 7.58
CA PHE A 51 16.75 -8.14 8.01
C PHE A 51 17.34 -7.30 6.87
N MET A 52 17.53 -7.91 5.69
CA MET A 52 18.02 -7.22 4.50
C MET A 52 17.03 -6.16 4.02
N LEU A 53 15.74 -6.49 3.96
CA LEU A 53 14.69 -5.54 3.57
C LEU A 53 14.62 -4.36 4.54
N ALA A 54 14.64 -4.61 5.86
CA ALA A 54 14.67 -3.54 6.86
C ALA A 54 15.89 -2.62 6.68
N THR A 55 17.04 -3.20 6.34
CA THR A 55 18.27 -2.46 6.06
C THR A 55 18.14 -1.57 4.83
N VAL A 56 17.64 -2.10 3.72
CA VAL A 56 17.36 -1.34 2.49
C VAL A 56 16.35 -0.21 2.75
N LEU A 57 15.27 -0.51 3.47
CA LEU A 57 14.23 0.46 3.77
C LEU A 57 14.71 1.59 4.68
N ALA A 58 15.67 1.32 5.56
CA ALA A 58 16.29 2.33 6.41
C ALA A 58 17.16 3.31 5.63
N LEU A 59 17.67 2.94 4.44
CA LEU A 59 18.50 3.85 3.61
C LEU A 59 17.71 5.07 3.13
N PHE A 60 16.40 4.94 2.90
CA PHE A 60 15.55 6.05 2.48
C PHE A 60 15.47 7.17 3.55
N PRO A 61 14.94 6.92 4.77
CA PRO A 61 14.93 7.95 5.80
C PRO A 61 16.34 8.33 6.29
N LEU A 62 17.34 7.45 6.14
CA LEU A 62 18.75 7.81 6.36
C LEU A 62 19.24 8.87 5.38
N ALA A 63 18.91 8.75 4.09
CA ALA A 63 19.23 9.75 3.07
C ALA A 63 18.55 11.08 3.40
N TRP A 64 17.32 11.06 3.92
CA TRP A 64 16.66 12.26 4.43
C TRP A 64 17.39 12.85 5.64
N ALA A 65 17.77 12.02 6.64
CA ALA A 65 18.52 12.49 7.81
C ALA A 65 19.86 13.13 7.41
N TYR A 66 20.57 12.54 6.45
CA TYR A 66 21.79 13.12 5.87
C TYR A 66 21.52 14.47 5.20
N ALA A 67 20.47 14.56 4.38
CA ALA A 67 20.07 15.80 3.72
C ALA A 67 19.71 16.89 4.73
N VAL A 68 19.00 16.56 5.82
CA VAL A 68 18.68 17.50 6.90
C VAL A 68 19.94 17.97 7.62
N TRP A 69 20.84 17.06 7.99
CA TRP A 69 22.11 17.42 8.62
C TRP A 69 22.94 18.37 7.74
N TRP A 70 22.94 18.13 6.43
CA TRP A 70 23.67 18.96 5.47
C TRP A 70 22.98 20.31 5.23
N LEU A 71 21.68 20.34 4.97
CA LEU A 71 20.95 21.55 4.58
C LEU A 71 20.67 22.47 5.78
N LEU A 72 20.18 21.93 6.89
CA LEU A 72 19.63 22.72 8.01
C LEU A 72 20.62 23.78 8.56
N PRO A 73 21.92 23.47 8.80
CA PRO A 73 22.87 24.46 9.28
C PRO A 73 23.09 25.65 8.33
N ARG A 74 22.88 25.46 7.02
CA ARG A 74 23.13 26.47 5.99
C ARG A 74 22.04 27.53 5.91
N PHE A 75 20.79 27.17 6.24
CA PHE A 75 19.67 28.10 6.17
C PHE A 75 19.09 28.48 7.53
N LYS A 76 19.38 27.77 8.63
CA LYS A 76 18.72 28.03 9.92
C LYS A 76 18.86 29.48 10.40
N ASP A 77 20.00 30.13 10.21
CA ASP A 77 20.26 31.52 10.60
C ASP A 77 20.15 32.50 9.42
N ALA A 78 19.76 32.04 8.23
CA ALA A 78 19.57 32.89 7.05
C ALA A 78 18.28 33.71 7.12
N SER A 79 18.02 34.53 6.08
CA SER A 79 16.79 35.32 5.96
C SER A 79 15.53 34.43 5.92
N SER A 80 14.37 35.00 6.24
CA SER A 80 13.10 34.24 6.28
C SER A 80 12.77 33.56 4.94
N PHE A 81 13.07 34.24 3.82
CA PHE A 81 12.90 33.67 2.48
C PHE A 81 13.76 32.41 2.27
N VAL A 82 15.04 32.47 2.61
CA VAL A 82 15.96 31.32 2.49
C VAL A 82 15.56 30.20 3.45
N ARG A 83 15.06 30.52 4.65
CA ARG A 83 14.51 29.53 5.58
C ARG A 83 13.30 28.80 5.00
N ILE A 84 12.36 29.53 4.41
CA ILE A 84 11.17 28.93 3.78
C ILE A 84 11.60 27.98 2.67
N LEU A 85 12.50 28.41 1.77
CA LEU A 85 13.02 27.54 0.72
C LEU A 85 13.75 26.30 1.27
N GLY A 86 14.55 26.47 2.32
CA GLY A 86 15.22 25.36 2.99
C GLY A 86 14.25 24.35 3.63
N ILE A 87 13.18 24.84 4.28
CA ILE A 87 12.12 24.00 4.85
C ILE A 87 11.40 23.22 3.75
N LEU A 88 11.00 23.89 2.66
CA LEU A 88 10.37 23.25 1.51
C LEU A 88 11.29 22.18 0.91
N SER A 89 12.59 22.45 0.83
CA SER A 89 13.58 21.52 0.28
C SER A 89 13.72 20.26 1.14
N VAL A 90 13.80 20.39 2.47
CA VAL A 90 13.84 19.26 3.40
C VAL A 90 12.57 18.40 3.30
N CYS A 91 11.41 19.03 3.11
CA CYS A 91 10.14 18.30 2.95
C CYS A 91 10.05 17.62 1.59
N ALA A 92 10.51 18.30 0.52
CA ALA A 92 10.57 17.75 -0.83
C ALA A 92 11.48 16.53 -0.93
N VAL A 93 12.61 16.52 -0.22
CA VAL A 93 13.52 15.36 -0.16
C VAL A 93 12.81 14.15 0.43
N TRP A 94 12.03 14.31 1.51
CA TRP A 94 11.26 13.18 2.08
C TRP A 94 10.26 12.61 1.09
N THR A 95 9.47 13.48 0.45
CA THR A 95 8.48 13.05 -0.55
C THR A 95 9.14 12.40 -1.76
N LEU A 96 10.29 12.91 -2.21
CA LEU A 96 11.04 12.30 -3.29
C LEU A 96 11.51 10.90 -2.88
N LEU A 97 11.99 10.72 -1.66
CA LEU A 97 12.40 9.40 -1.16
C LEU A 97 11.22 8.43 -1.04
N GLU A 98 10.04 8.88 -0.59
CA GLU A 98 8.81 8.06 -0.64
C GLU A 98 8.44 7.67 -2.07
N PHE A 99 8.55 8.60 -3.03
CA PHE A 99 8.31 8.35 -4.45
C PHE A 99 9.30 7.34 -5.03
N LEU A 100 10.60 7.53 -4.80
CA LEU A 100 11.66 6.63 -5.24
C LEU A 100 11.46 5.21 -4.69
N ARG A 101 11.00 5.10 -3.44
CA ARG A 101 10.71 3.81 -2.79
C ARG A 101 9.58 3.03 -3.47
N THR A 102 8.76 3.66 -4.30
CA THR A 102 7.68 2.97 -5.03
C THR A 102 8.18 2.10 -6.19
N PHE A 103 9.42 2.29 -6.66
CA PHE A 103 9.95 1.55 -7.81
C PHE A 103 11.41 1.08 -7.68
N ILE A 104 12.25 1.71 -6.85
CA ILE A 104 13.61 1.21 -6.59
C ILE A 104 13.54 -0.21 -6.03
N LEU A 105 14.36 -1.13 -6.56
CA LEU A 105 14.42 -2.55 -6.16
C LEU A 105 13.03 -3.23 -6.15
N SER A 106 12.27 -3.07 -7.24
CA SER A 106 10.87 -3.55 -7.35
C SER A 106 9.86 -2.86 -6.42
N GLY A 107 10.27 -1.83 -5.69
CA GLY A 107 9.39 -0.97 -4.90
C GLY A 107 8.81 -1.65 -3.65
N PHE A 108 8.78 -0.89 -2.56
CA PHE A 108 8.12 -1.29 -1.31
C PHE A 108 7.50 -0.06 -0.64
N PRO A 109 6.40 0.48 -1.18
CA PRO A 109 5.73 1.70 -0.69
C PRO A 109 5.00 1.52 0.65
N TRP A 110 5.48 0.63 1.52
CA TRP A 110 4.88 0.31 2.81
C TRP A 110 5.03 1.46 3.81
N LEU A 111 4.01 1.69 4.62
CA LEU A 111 4.00 2.71 5.69
C LEU A 111 4.48 4.10 5.20
N PRO A 112 3.84 4.71 4.19
CA PRO A 112 4.10 6.11 3.90
C PRO A 112 3.66 6.96 5.10
N LEU A 113 4.30 8.11 5.31
CA LEU A 113 3.98 8.98 6.44
C LEU A 113 2.49 9.37 6.43
N ALA A 114 1.93 9.58 5.25
CA ALA A 114 0.50 9.81 5.03
C ALA A 114 -0.44 8.75 5.61
N ALA A 115 -0.04 7.46 5.63
CA ALA A 115 -0.89 6.39 6.17
C ALA A 115 -1.22 6.59 7.66
N SER A 116 -0.38 7.35 8.39
CA SER A 116 -0.66 7.74 9.78
C SER A 116 -1.92 8.61 9.94
N GLN A 117 -2.49 9.14 8.85
CA GLN A 117 -3.66 10.02 8.83
C GLN A 117 -4.96 9.32 8.41
N TRP A 118 -4.98 7.98 8.31
CA TRP A 118 -6.14 7.24 7.80
C TRP A 118 -7.48 7.54 8.53
N GLN A 119 -7.44 7.87 9.83
CA GLN A 119 -8.62 8.30 10.61
C GLN A 119 -8.82 9.82 10.68
N ARG A 120 -8.13 10.59 9.84
CA ARG A 120 -8.15 12.06 9.85
C ARG A 120 -8.59 12.58 8.47
N PRO A 121 -9.89 12.48 8.14
CA PRO A 121 -10.40 12.84 6.81
C PRO A 121 -10.01 14.25 6.37
N LEU A 122 -9.98 15.22 7.29
CA LEU A 122 -9.58 16.60 7.00
C LEU A 122 -8.15 16.68 6.43
N SER A 123 -7.21 15.92 6.98
CA SER A 123 -5.81 15.90 6.50
C SER A 123 -5.66 15.14 5.18
N LEU A 124 -6.59 14.24 4.86
CA LEU A 124 -6.56 13.42 3.65
C LEU A 124 -7.11 14.12 2.41
N GLN A 125 -7.82 15.25 2.54
CA GLN A 125 -8.49 15.91 1.41
C GLN A 125 -7.51 16.29 0.29
N ILE A 126 -6.34 16.81 0.66
CA ILE A 126 -5.28 17.16 -0.29
C ILE A 126 -4.77 15.97 -1.11
N ALA A 127 -4.99 14.73 -0.66
CA ALA A 127 -4.63 13.53 -1.39
C ALA A 127 -5.41 13.38 -2.71
N SER A 128 -6.59 13.99 -2.82
CA SER A 128 -7.35 14.01 -4.09
C SER A 128 -6.59 14.72 -5.23
N TRP A 129 -5.71 15.68 -4.90
CA TRP A 129 -4.95 16.45 -5.89
C TRP A 129 -3.50 15.97 -6.00
N THR A 130 -2.92 15.58 -4.88
CA THR A 130 -1.46 15.33 -4.76
C THR A 130 -1.12 13.86 -4.51
N GLY A 131 -2.13 13.00 -4.34
CA GLY A 131 -1.95 11.67 -3.77
C GLY A 131 -1.46 11.72 -2.32
N PHE A 132 -1.05 10.57 -1.79
CA PHE A 132 -0.55 10.50 -0.42
C PHE A 132 0.75 11.32 -0.22
N TYR A 133 1.50 11.63 -1.28
CA TYR A 133 2.74 12.42 -1.20
C TYR A 133 2.52 13.82 -0.61
N GLY A 134 1.46 14.52 -1.01
CA GLY A 134 1.18 15.85 -0.45
C GLY A 134 0.77 15.80 1.02
N VAL A 135 0.12 14.72 1.46
CA VAL A 135 -0.16 14.48 2.87
C VAL A 135 1.15 14.26 3.63
N SER A 136 2.04 13.38 3.16
CA SER A 136 3.37 13.16 3.75
C SER A 136 4.18 14.46 3.82
N PHE A 137 4.18 15.25 2.74
CA PHE A 137 4.81 16.56 2.68
C PHE A 137 4.29 17.47 3.79
N LEU A 138 2.96 17.59 3.91
CA LEU A 138 2.32 18.50 4.85
C LEU A 138 2.62 18.11 6.31
N LEU A 139 2.61 16.81 6.62
CA LEU A 139 2.95 16.29 7.94
C LEU A 139 4.36 16.69 8.36
N LEU A 140 5.32 16.49 7.46
CA LEU A 140 6.71 16.82 7.72
C LEU A 140 6.91 18.35 7.78
N PHE A 141 6.27 19.09 6.87
CA PHE A 141 6.33 20.53 6.78
C PHE A 141 5.88 21.21 8.07
N VAL A 142 4.73 20.80 8.62
CA VAL A 142 4.23 21.29 9.91
C VAL A 142 5.22 21.00 11.04
N GLY A 143 5.78 19.80 11.10
CA GLY A 143 6.78 19.44 12.12
C GLY A 143 8.06 20.27 12.03
N VAL A 144 8.57 20.50 10.82
CA VAL A 144 9.75 21.34 10.59
C VAL A 144 9.46 22.79 10.99
N VAL A 145 8.31 23.32 10.57
CA VAL A 145 7.88 24.69 10.89
C VAL A 145 7.72 24.90 12.40
N ILE A 146 7.09 23.95 13.11
CA ILE A 146 7.00 23.99 14.57
C ILE A 146 8.40 23.98 15.19
N SER A 147 9.34 23.20 14.66
CA SER A 147 10.72 23.19 15.16
C SER A 147 11.40 24.54 15.02
N PHE A 148 11.18 25.26 13.92
CA PHE A 148 11.67 26.62 13.72
C PHE A 148 11.04 27.62 14.69
N TYR A 149 9.73 27.47 14.96
CA TYR A 149 9.04 28.30 15.95
C TYR A 149 9.56 28.05 17.37
N VAL A 150 9.70 26.79 17.78
CA VAL A 150 10.32 26.43 19.06
C VAL A 150 11.73 27.01 19.16
N ARG A 151 12.53 26.90 18.08
CA ARG A 151 13.86 27.50 18.05
C ARG A 151 13.83 29.01 18.26
N HIS A 152 12.88 29.69 17.63
CA HIS A 152 12.68 31.12 17.78
C HIS A 152 12.32 31.50 19.23
N LEU A 153 11.45 30.74 19.91
CA LEU A 153 11.07 31.00 21.30
C LEU A 153 12.26 30.99 22.28
N PHE A 154 13.23 30.11 22.05
CA PHE A 154 14.42 30.00 22.91
C PHE A 154 15.56 30.96 22.52
N LYS A 155 15.46 31.68 21.40
CA LYS A 155 16.47 32.67 21.00
C LYS A 155 16.27 33.95 21.83
N ARG A 156 16.95 34.04 22.98
CA ARG A 156 16.93 35.23 23.87
C ARG A 156 17.29 36.51 23.10
N GLY A 157 16.50 37.58 23.25
CA GLY A 157 16.88 38.94 22.85
C GLY A 157 15.98 39.67 21.85
N GLN A 158 14.98 39.04 21.24
CA GLN A 158 14.06 39.75 20.33
C GLN A 158 12.88 40.36 21.08
N LYS A 159 12.81 41.70 21.14
CA LYS A 159 11.67 42.49 21.64
C LYS A 159 10.88 43.07 20.46
N GLY A 160 9.56 43.21 20.60
CA GLY A 160 8.67 43.86 19.62
C GLY A 160 8.16 42.97 18.47
N TRP A 161 7.72 43.58 17.37
CA TRP A 161 7.15 42.94 16.15
C TRP A 161 8.07 41.85 15.56
N PHE A 162 9.37 41.87 15.87
CA PHE A 162 10.35 40.84 15.51
C PHE A 162 10.10 39.45 16.12
N ARG A 163 9.09 39.29 16.99
CA ARG A 163 8.53 37.98 17.39
C ARG A 163 7.79 37.24 16.26
N PHE A 164 7.57 37.89 15.11
CA PHE A 164 7.02 37.24 13.93
C PHE A 164 8.00 36.17 13.43
N CYS A 165 7.51 34.93 13.32
CA CYS A 165 8.19 33.84 12.62
C CYS A 165 7.42 33.62 11.30
N PRO A 166 7.82 34.28 10.19
CA PRO A 166 7.06 34.26 8.95
C PRO A 166 6.87 32.84 8.41
N GLU A 167 7.89 31.99 8.55
CA GLU A 167 7.81 30.57 8.19
C GLU A 167 6.75 29.81 9.02
N PHE A 168 6.55 30.18 10.29
CA PHE A 168 5.49 29.61 11.12
C PHE A 168 4.11 30.02 10.65
N ILE A 169 3.92 31.31 10.39
CA ILE A 169 2.63 31.84 9.96
C ILE A 169 2.27 31.30 8.59
N LEU A 170 3.22 31.32 7.64
CA LEU A 170 3.03 30.72 6.33
C LEU A 170 2.73 29.23 6.46
N GLY A 171 3.48 28.52 7.31
CA GLY A 171 3.32 27.08 7.48
C GLY A 171 1.96 26.69 8.05
N MET A 172 1.50 27.39 9.08
CA MET A 172 0.16 27.18 9.66
C MET A 172 -0.95 27.60 8.69
N THR A 173 -0.74 28.69 7.93
CA THR A 173 -1.68 29.13 6.89
C THR A 173 -1.83 28.04 5.82
N VAL A 174 -0.73 27.53 5.26
CA VAL A 174 -0.74 26.42 4.30
C VAL A 174 -1.40 25.17 4.90
N TRP A 175 -1.11 24.84 6.16
CA TRP A 175 -1.75 23.69 6.82
C TRP A 175 -3.25 23.85 6.99
N ILE A 176 -3.73 25.02 7.41
CA ILE A 176 -5.16 25.33 7.53
C ILE A 176 -5.82 25.24 6.15
N PHE A 177 -5.26 25.86 5.11
CA PHE A 177 -5.82 25.78 3.76
C PHE A 177 -5.77 24.37 3.18
N ALA A 178 -4.72 23.60 3.40
CA ALA A 178 -4.63 22.21 2.93
C ALA A 178 -5.64 21.28 3.64
N THR A 179 -5.96 21.57 4.91
CA THR A 179 -6.83 20.73 5.76
C THR A 179 -8.30 21.15 5.69
N PHE A 180 -8.57 22.45 5.53
CA PHE A 180 -9.91 23.05 5.58
C PHE A 180 -10.28 23.82 4.30
N GLY A 181 -9.31 24.30 3.51
CA GLY A 181 -9.59 25.00 2.25
C GLY A 181 -10.24 24.10 1.20
N VAL A 182 -10.11 22.78 1.35
CA VAL A 182 -10.75 21.77 0.48
C VAL A 182 -12.14 21.34 1.01
N LEU A 183 -12.70 22.02 2.03
CA LEU A 183 -14.10 21.86 2.47
C LEU A 183 -15.14 22.04 1.35
N GLN A 184 -14.71 22.47 0.16
CA GLN A 184 -15.48 22.46 -1.08
C GLN A 184 -15.64 21.08 -1.74
N LEU A 185 -15.13 19.98 -1.18
CA LEU A 185 -15.64 18.66 -1.53
C LEU A 185 -17.07 18.58 -1.05
N LYS A 186 -17.95 19.06 -1.94
CA LYS A 186 -19.39 19.02 -1.92
C LYS A 186 -19.86 17.97 -0.92
N VAL A 187 -20.45 18.46 0.17
CA VAL A 187 -21.53 17.71 0.82
C VAL A 187 -22.70 17.68 -0.17
N GLU A 188 -22.48 17.13 -1.37
CA GLU A 188 -23.57 16.56 -2.13
C GLU A 188 -24.12 15.52 -1.17
N ARG A 189 -25.38 15.68 -0.76
CA ARG A 189 -26.10 14.61 -0.09
C ARG A 189 -25.88 13.40 -0.98
N VAL A 190 -25.04 12.48 -0.53
CA VAL A 190 -24.86 11.19 -1.20
C VAL A 190 -26.22 10.52 -1.09
N VAL A 191 -27.02 10.64 -2.15
CA VAL A 191 -28.30 9.94 -2.23
C VAL A 191 -27.92 8.48 -2.39
N ARG A 192 -27.84 7.77 -1.26
CA ARG A 192 -27.56 6.34 -1.23
C ARG A 192 -28.76 5.64 -1.84
N GLN A 193 -28.62 5.19 -3.07
CA GLN A 193 -29.58 4.30 -3.70
C GLN A 193 -29.05 2.87 -3.56
N PRO A 194 -29.86 1.92 -3.06
CA PRO A 194 -29.50 0.51 -3.10
C PRO A 194 -29.21 0.10 -4.55
N PHE A 195 -28.01 -0.42 -4.81
CA PHE A 195 -27.60 -0.83 -6.15
C PHE A 195 -27.70 -2.35 -6.33
N PHE A 196 -27.00 -3.13 -5.50
CA PHE A 196 -27.16 -4.58 -5.36
C PHE A 196 -26.70 -5.01 -3.95
N LYS A 197 -27.05 -6.22 -3.54
CA LYS A 197 -26.56 -6.81 -2.28
C LYS A 197 -25.40 -7.77 -2.57
N ALA A 198 -24.19 -7.43 -2.12
CA ALA A 198 -23.04 -8.34 -2.20
C ALA A 198 -22.76 -9.04 -0.87
N ALA A 199 -22.39 -10.32 -0.94
CA ALA A 199 -21.85 -11.08 0.16
C ALA A 199 -20.32 -11.17 0.03
N LEU A 200 -19.60 -10.75 1.09
CA LEU A 200 -18.16 -10.97 1.22
C LEU A 200 -17.96 -12.24 2.04
N ILE A 201 -17.36 -13.27 1.43
CA ILE A 201 -17.26 -14.61 2.01
C ILE A 201 -15.83 -14.83 2.48
N GLN A 202 -15.65 -15.30 3.71
CA GLN A 202 -14.33 -15.54 4.30
C GLN A 202 -14.27 -16.98 4.85
N PRO A 203 -13.77 -17.94 4.06
CA PRO A 203 -13.73 -19.36 4.44
C PRO A 203 -12.83 -19.68 5.65
N TYR A 204 -11.99 -18.73 6.08
CA TYR A 204 -11.09 -18.88 7.23
C TYR A 204 -10.16 -20.12 7.16
N VAL A 205 -9.62 -20.39 5.96
CA VAL A 205 -8.64 -21.47 5.76
C VAL A 205 -7.27 -21.04 6.29
N ALA A 206 -6.65 -21.87 7.14
CA ALA A 206 -5.32 -21.61 7.66
C ALA A 206 -4.25 -21.69 6.57
N GLN A 207 -3.21 -20.86 6.64
CA GLN A 207 -2.19 -20.77 5.60
C GLN A 207 -1.43 -22.10 5.35
N GLY A 208 -1.23 -22.91 6.40
CA GLY A 208 -0.57 -24.21 6.28
C GLY A 208 -1.43 -25.28 5.58
N ASP A 209 -2.75 -25.15 5.66
CA ASP A 209 -3.71 -26.13 5.12
C ASP A 209 -4.07 -25.80 3.67
N LYS A 210 -3.87 -24.54 3.24
CA LYS A 210 -4.31 -23.99 1.96
C LYS A 210 -3.85 -24.81 0.73
N TRP A 211 -2.65 -25.38 0.82
CA TRP A 211 -2.02 -26.13 -0.28
C TRP A 211 -1.91 -27.63 0.03
N ASP A 212 -2.57 -28.10 1.11
CA ASP A 212 -2.62 -29.51 1.46
C ASP A 212 -3.76 -30.20 0.70
N ASN A 213 -3.39 -31.11 -0.20
CA ASN A 213 -4.35 -31.89 -0.98
C ASN A 213 -5.34 -32.69 -0.11
N SER A 214 -4.93 -33.13 1.08
CA SER A 214 -5.82 -33.86 2.00
C SER A 214 -6.94 -32.99 2.57
N LYS A 215 -6.75 -31.66 2.55
CA LYS A 215 -7.71 -30.65 3.02
C LYS A 215 -8.59 -30.07 1.91
N ALA A 216 -8.29 -30.36 0.64
CA ALA A 216 -8.99 -29.76 -0.50
C ALA A 216 -10.52 -29.95 -0.45
N SER A 217 -10.99 -31.16 -0.12
CA SER A 217 -12.43 -31.45 0.00
C SER A 217 -13.11 -30.74 1.17
N GLU A 218 -12.40 -30.55 2.30
CA GLU A 218 -12.89 -29.79 3.45
C GLU A 218 -13.04 -28.31 3.09
N ILE A 219 -12.03 -27.75 2.41
CA ILE A 219 -12.00 -26.36 1.94
C ILE A 219 -13.15 -26.09 0.97
N THR A 220 -13.33 -26.93 -0.05
CA THR A 220 -14.40 -26.73 -1.04
C THR A 220 -15.78 -26.88 -0.41
N ALA A 221 -15.98 -27.86 0.48
CA ALA A 221 -17.25 -28.03 1.19
C ALA A 221 -17.61 -26.80 2.05
N GLU A 222 -16.62 -26.20 2.73
CA GLU A 222 -16.85 -24.98 3.50
C GLU A 222 -17.18 -23.78 2.62
N ILE A 223 -16.50 -23.62 1.48
CA ILE A 223 -16.82 -22.58 0.49
C ILE A 223 -18.25 -22.76 -0.03
N GLU A 224 -18.62 -23.98 -0.44
CA GLU A 224 -19.97 -24.31 -0.94
C GLU A 224 -21.03 -23.95 0.10
N ARG A 225 -20.84 -24.41 1.35
CA ARG A 225 -21.74 -24.11 2.47
C ARG A 225 -21.92 -22.61 2.69
N GLN A 226 -20.83 -21.84 2.70
CA GLN A 226 -20.90 -20.39 2.95
C GLN A 226 -21.54 -19.63 1.79
N VAL A 227 -21.24 -20.01 0.54
CA VAL A 227 -21.80 -19.38 -0.68
C VAL A 227 -23.29 -19.67 -0.81
N GLU A 228 -23.70 -20.94 -0.64
CA GLU A 228 -25.11 -21.32 -0.75
C GLU A 228 -25.97 -20.65 0.32
N PHE A 229 -25.45 -20.48 1.53
CA PHE A 229 -26.14 -19.75 2.59
C PHE A 229 -26.49 -18.30 2.19
N GLN A 230 -25.68 -17.65 1.34
CA GLN A 230 -25.92 -16.26 0.91
C GLN A 230 -27.16 -16.13 0.03
N LYS A 231 -27.56 -17.20 -0.67
CA LYS A 231 -28.81 -17.25 -1.44
C LYS A 231 -30.03 -16.98 -0.55
N HIS A 232 -30.05 -17.56 0.64
CA HIS A 232 -31.14 -17.40 1.61
C HIS A 232 -31.20 -16.00 2.22
N ILE A 233 -30.09 -15.26 2.20
CA ILE A 233 -30.00 -13.87 2.65
C ILE A 233 -30.33 -12.89 1.49
N GLY A 234 -30.56 -13.39 0.28
CA GLY A 234 -30.91 -12.58 -0.89
C GLY A 234 -29.74 -11.76 -1.43
N ALA A 235 -28.52 -12.28 -1.36
CA ALA A 235 -27.38 -11.65 -2.04
C ALA A 235 -27.48 -11.84 -3.56
N ASP A 236 -27.16 -10.80 -4.32
CA ASP A 236 -27.11 -10.81 -5.78
C ASP A 236 -25.74 -11.21 -6.33
N LEU A 237 -24.70 -11.07 -5.51
CA LEU A 237 -23.29 -11.27 -5.85
C LEU A 237 -22.55 -11.86 -4.66
N ALA A 238 -21.66 -12.84 -4.90
CA ALA A 238 -20.74 -13.34 -3.87
C ALA A 238 -19.30 -13.01 -4.25
N VAL A 239 -18.51 -12.54 -3.29
CA VAL A 239 -17.11 -12.16 -3.46
C VAL A 239 -16.25 -12.94 -2.48
N LEU A 240 -15.27 -13.66 -3.00
CA LEU A 240 -14.35 -14.52 -2.27
C LEU A 240 -12.91 -13.97 -2.35
N PRO A 241 -12.04 -14.28 -1.36
CA PRO A 241 -10.70 -13.71 -1.23
C PRO A 241 -9.70 -14.23 -2.26
N GLU A 242 -8.46 -13.74 -2.16
CA GLU A 242 -7.31 -14.14 -2.98
C GLU A 242 -6.97 -15.63 -2.84
N ALA A 243 -6.76 -16.29 -3.99
CA ALA A 243 -6.38 -17.69 -4.10
C ALA A 243 -7.21 -18.59 -3.18
N VAL A 244 -8.55 -18.49 -3.23
CA VAL A 244 -9.44 -19.17 -2.28
C VAL A 244 -9.55 -20.67 -2.50
N LEU A 245 -9.24 -21.13 -3.72
CA LEU A 245 -9.39 -22.53 -4.13
C LEU A 245 -8.12 -23.34 -3.87
N PRO A 246 -8.24 -24.65 -3.55
CA PRO A 246 -7.09 -25.54 -3.37
C PRO A 246 -6.36 -25.89 -4.67
N TYR A 247 -7.06 -25.76 -5.81
CA TYR A 247 -6.55 -26.02 -7.16
C TYR A 247 -6.74 -24.79 -8.06
N PRO A 248 -5.95 -24.63 -9.13
CA PRO A 248 -6.17 -23.55 -10.08
C PRO A 248 -7.57 -23.65 -10.70
N LEU A 249 -8.23 -22.51 -10.92
CA LEU A 249 -9.54 -22.48 -11.56
C LEU A 249 -9.44 -22.66 -13.07
N ILE A 250 -8.44 -22.02 -13.68
CA ILE A 250 -8.10 -22.19 -15.10
C ILE A 250 -6.97 -23.20 -15.17
N GLY A 251 -7.11 -24.24 -16.00
CA GLY A 251 -6.16 -25.35 -16.10
C GLY A 251 -6.54 -26.60 -15.30
N ASP A 252 -7.67 -26.57 -14.57
CA ASP A 252 -8.29 -27.73 -13.92
C ASP A 252 -9.78 -27.81 -14.27
N SER A 253 -10.16 -28.81 -15.06
CA SER A 253 -11.55 -28.97 -15.53
C SER A 253 -12.52 -29.36 -14.41
N ASN A 254 -12.06 -30.07 -13.38
CA ASN A 254 -12.89 -30.46 -12.25
C ASN A 254 -13.20 -29.25 -11.38
N MET A 255 -12.19 -28.42 -11.11
CA MET A 255 -12.37 -27.18 -10.36
C MET A 255 -13.28 -26.21 -11.11
N GLN A 256 -13.09 -26.05 -12.42
CA GLN A 256 -13.99 -25.26 -13.25
C GLN A 256 -15.44 -25.74 -13.17
N ALA A 257 -15.68 -27.04 -13.38
CA ALA A 257 -17.03 -27.61 -13.31
C ALA A 257 -17.67 -27.43 -11.93
N TRP A 258 -16.88 -27.55 -10.86
CA TRP A 258 -17.33 -27.33 -9.48
C TRP A 258 -17.74 -25.87 -9.22
N VAL A 259 -16.92 -24.88 -9.59
CA VAL A 259 -17.26 -23.46 -9.38
C VAL A 259 -18.46 -23.04 -10.23
N GLU A 260 -18.59 -23.57 -11.46
CA GLU A 260 -19.77 -23.29 -12.29
C GLU A 260 -21.06 -23.89 -11.68
N LYS A 261 -20.99 -25.08 -11.08
CA LYS A 261 -22.11 -25.66 -10.33
C LYS A 261 -22.46 -24.79 -9.13
N LEU A 262 -21.45 -24.29 -8.42
CA LEU A 262 -21.64 -23.40 -7.28
C LEU A 262 -22.30 -22.06 -7.68
N ALA A 263 -21.88 -21.47 -8.80
CA ALA A 263 -22.51 -20.25 -9.31
C ALA A 263 -23.99 -20.49 -9.67
N ARG A 264 -24.30 -21.64 -10.28
CA ARG A 264 -25.69 -22.06 -10.55
C ARG A 264 -26.50 -22.29 -9.27
N SER A 265 -25.92 -22.91 -8.24
CA SER A 265 -26.64 -23.18 -6.99
C SER A 265 -26.94 -21.89 -6.24
N PHE A 266 -25.98 -20.96 -6.18
CA PHE A 266 -26.14 -19.61 -5.65
C PHE A 266 -27.18 -18.78 -6.43
N GLY A 267 -27.17 -18.88 -7.77
CA GLY A 267 -28.11 -18.17 -8.65
C GLY A 267 -27.71 -16.73 -8.99
N GLY A 268 -26.43 -16.39 -8.81
CA GLY A 268 -25.85 -15.08 -9.13
C GLY A 268 -24.36 -15.20 -9.46
N PRO A 269 -23.71 -14.10 -9.89
CA PRO A 269 -22.28 -14.14 -10.19
C PRO A 269 -21.42 -14.39 -8.94
N LEU A 270 -20.32 -15.11 -9.12
CA LEU A 270 -19.25 -15.27 -8.15
C LEU A 270 -18.01 -14.49 -8.62
N LEU A 271 -17.43 -13.70 -7.73
CA LEU A 271 -16.12 -13.09 -7.90
C LEU A 271 -15.14 -13.77 -6.96
N MET A 272 -13.98 -14.20 -7.45
CA MET A 272 -12.99 -14.84 -6.58
C MET A 272 -11.57 -14.63 -7.05
N GLY A 273 -10.65 -14.61 -6.10
CA GLY A 273 -9.24 -14.81 -6.40
C GLY A 273 -8.93 -16.29 -6.56
N ALA A 274 -8.30 -16.67 -7.66
CA ALA A 274 -7.90 -18.05 -7.93
C ALA A 274 -6.60 -18.09 -8.73
N MET A 275 -5.87 -19.20 -8.61
CA MET A 275 -4.73 -19.46 -9.48
C MET A 275 -5.21 -19.84 -10.89
N ALA A 276 -4.43 -19.51 -11.91
CA ALA A 276 -4.65 -19.92 -13.29
C ALA A 276 -3.36 -20.53 -13.86
N VAL A 277 -3.51 -21.60 -14.62
CA VAL A 277 -2.46 -22.19 -15.47
C VAL A 277 -2.95 -22.10 -16.90
N GLU A 278 -2.29 -21.30 -17.74
CA GLU A 278 -2.67 -21.19 -19.15
C GLU A 278 -2.01 -22.29 -19.97
N GLY A 279 -2.61 -23.49 -19.90
CA GLY A 279 -2.18 -24.69 -20.60
C GLY A 279 -2.68 -25.96 -19.89
N SER A 280 -2.00 -27.09 -20.10
CA SER A 280 -2.38 -28.40 -19.52
C SER A 280 -1.27 -29.06 -18.69
N ASP A 281 -0.02 -28.61 -18.81
CA ASP A 281 1.10 -29.09 -18.02
C ASP A 281 1.51 -28.06 -16.98
N TRP A 282 1.06 -28.30 -15.75
CA TRP A 282 1.30 -27.46 -14.58
C TRP A 282 2.79 -27.24 -14.26
N LYS A 283 3.70 -28.04 -14.82
CA LYS A 283 5.15 -27.89 -14.58
C LYS A 283 5.81 -26.87 -15.49
N VAL A 284 5.28 -26.65 -16.69
CA VAL A 284 5.92 -25.83 -17.72
C VAL A 284 5.06 -24.64 -18.15
N ASP A 285 3.75 -24.75 -17.96
CA ASP A 285 2.82 -23.71 -18.36
C ASP A 285 2.80 -22.54 -17.37
N PRO A 286 2.52 -21.32 -17.88
CA PRO A 286 2.60 -20.11 -17.07
C PRO A 286 1.50 -20.04 -16.02
N TRP A 287 1.91 -19.78 -14.78
CA TRP A 287 1.03 -19.57 -13.63
C TRP A 287 0.70 -18.09 -13.44
N TYR A 288 -0.55 -17.79 -13.11
CA TYR A 288 -1.02 -16.45 -12.77
C TYR A 288 -1.84 -16.46 -11.49
N ASN A 289 -1.72 -15.40 -10.68
CA ASN A 289 -2.64 -15.09 -9.60
C ASN A 289 -3.75 -14.18 -10.16
N GLY A 290 -4.98 -14.69 -10.20
CA GLY A 290 -6.07 -14.08 -10.96
C GLY A 290 -7.24 -13.66 -10.10
N PHE A 291 -7.95 -12.63 -10.54
CA PHE A 291 -9.29 -12.28 -10.06
C PHE A 291 -10.30 -12.55 -11.17
N MET A 292 -11.21 -13.50 -10.92
CA MET A 292 -12.05 -14.14 -11.92
C MET A 292 -13.53 -13.94 -11.62
N MET A 293 -14.34 -13.96 -12.68
CA MET A 293 -15.79 -13.84 -12.63
C MET A 293 -16.42 -15.13 -13.15
N ILE A 294 -17.40 -15.65 -12.43
CA ILE A 294 -18.14 -16.86 -12.79
C ILE A 294 -19.62 -16.52 -12.78
N TYR A 295 -20.31 -16.83 -13.87
CA TYR A 295 -21.73 -16.56 -14.04
C TYR A 295 -22.52 -17.87 -14.04
N PRO A 296 -23.75 -17.87 -13.51
CA PRO A 296 -24.58 -19.08 -13.48
C PRO A 296 -24.89 -19.61 -14.89
N ASP A 297 -25.10 -18.72 -15.86
CA ASP A 297 -25.56 -19.09 -17.21
C ASP A 297 -24.42 -19.34 -18.20
N THR A 298 -23.32 -18.59 -18.08
CA THR A 298 -22.20 -18.63 -19.04
C THR A 298 -20.92 -19.27 -18.48
N GLY A 299 -20.90 -19.61 -17.19
CA GLY A 299 -19.77 -20.24 -16.53
C GLY A 299 -18.60 -19.29 -16.26
N VAL A 300 -17.38 -19.82 -16.26
CA VAL A 300 -16.17 -19.03 -15.98
C VAL A 300 -15.89 -18.05 -17.13
N SER A 301 -15.74 -16.77 -16.79
CA SER A 301 -15.37 -15.73 -17.75
C SER A 301 -14.00 -16.01 -18.37
N ARG A 302 -13.92 -15.90 -19.70
CA ARG A 302 -12.63 -15.99 -20.45
C ARG A 302 -11.69 -14.84 -20.12
N THR A 303 -12.25 -13.68 -19.76
CA THR A 303 -11.48 -12.51 -19.36
C THR A 303 -11.42 -12.44 -17.84
N TYR A 304 -10.21 -12.35 -17.30
CA TYR A 304 -9.96 -12.20 -15.88
C TYR A 304 -8.76 -11.28 -15.66
N TYR A 305 -8.68 -10.70 -14.47
CA TYR A 305 -7.57 -9.83 -14.11
C TYR A 305 -6.40 -10.68 -13.64
N LYS A 306 -5.19 -10.43 -14.17
CA LYS A 306 -3.94 -11.06 -13.74
C LYS A 306 -3.18 -10.07 -12.87
N LYS A 307 -2.77 -10.49 -11.67
CA LYS A 307 -1.96 -9.68 -10.75
C LYS A 307 -0.73 -9.13 -11.47
N ARG A 308 -0.57 -7.81 -11.49
CA ARG A 308 0.50 -7.07 -12.19
C ARG A 308 1.74 -6.92 -11.32
N ARG A 309 1.57 -6.67 -10.01
CA ARG A 309 2.68 -6.51 -9.06
C ARG A 309 2.77 -7.71 -8.12
N LEU A 310 3.75 -8.55 -8.40
CA LEU A 310 4.03 -9.75 -7.62
C LEU A 310 4.85 -9.43 -6.38
N VAL A 311 4.69 -10.27 -5.34
CA VAL A 311 5.47 -10.23 -4.11
C VAL A 311 6.82 -10.90 -4.33
N PRO A 312 7.95 -10.18 -4.23
CA PRO A 312 9.27 -10.79 -4.30
C PRO A 312 9.46 -11.82 -3.19
N TYR A 313 10.02 -12.99 -3.53
CA TYR A 313 10.22 -14.14 -2.63
C TYR A 313 8.95 -14.78 -2.07
N GLY A 314 7.76 -14.26 -2.38
CA GLY A 314 6.46 -14.87 -2.09
C GLY A 314 5.76 -15.46 -3.31
N GLU A 315 5.94 -14.86 -4.49
CA GLU A 315 5.32 -15.29 -5.77
C GLU A 315 6.34 -15.52 -6.88
N TYR A 316 7.53 -14.94 -6.77
CA TYR A 316 8.65 -15.20 -7.67
C TYR A 316 10.00 -14.99 -6.99
N ILE A 317 11.10 -15.50 -7.56
CA ILE A 317 12.47 -15.26 -7.07
C ILE A 317 13.18 -14.25 -7.99
N PRO A 318 13.44 -13.01 -7.54
CA PRO A 318 14.24 -12.05 -8.30
C PRO A 318 15.62 -12.63 -8.63
N PHE A 319 16.08 -12.47 -9.87
CA PHE A 319 17.37 -12.98 -10.34
C PHE A 319 17.60 -14.47 -9.99
N ARG A 320 16.57 -15.32 -10.14
CA ARG A 320 16.61 -16.76 -9.83
C ARG A 320 17.89 -17.45 -10.30
N ASN A 321 18.40 -17.10 -11.48
CA ASN A 321 19.65 -17.65 -12.04
C ASN A 321 20.90 -17.40 -11.19
N ILE A 322 20.91 -16.35 -10.35
CA ILE A 322 22.00 -15.98 -9.45
C ILE A 322 21.65 -16.35 -8.00
N LEU A 323 20.37 -16.23 -7.62
CA LEU A 323 19.86 -16.48 -6.27
C LEU A 323 19.21 -17.86 -6.10
N PHE A 324 19.60 -18.85 -6.91
CA PHE A 324 19.03 -20.21 -6.88
C PHE A 324 19.10 -20.86 -5.48
N PHE A 325 20.09 -20.51 -4.66
CA PHE A 325 20.20 -21.02 -3.29
C PHE A 325 19.07 -20.55 -2.36
N VAL A 326 18.35 -19.48 -2.72
CA VAL A 326 17.21 -18.93 -1.96
C VAL A 326 15.98 -19.84 -2.08
N GLU A 327 15.89 -20.67 -3.12
CA GLU A 327 14.82 -21.66 -3.32
C GLU A 327 14.66 -22.60 -2.12
N LYS A 328 15.74 -22.88 -1.39
CA LYS A 328 15.72 -23.73 -0.18
C LYS A 328 15.04 -23.06 1.03
N PHE A 329 14.76 -21.76 0.94
CA PHE A 329 14.28 -20.94 2.06
C PHE A 329 12.95 -20.24 1.76
N VAL A 330 12.38 -20.40 0.56
CA VAL A 330 11.12 -19.74 0.16
C VAL A 330 10.08 -20.80 -0.27
N PRO A 331 8.79 -20.59 0.01
CA PRO A 331 7.74 -21.59 -0.22
C PRO A 331 7.31 -21.72 -1.69
N ILE A 332 8.16 -21.37 -2.66
CA ILE A 332 7.82 -21.24 -4.07
C ILE A 332 8.52 -22.32 -4.89
N SER A 333 7.76 -23.23 -5.50
CA SER A 333 8.27 -24.24 -6.43
C SER A 333 8.40 -23.74 -7.87
N SER A 334 7.57 -22.79 -8.30
CA SER A 334 7.56 -22.19 -9.65
C SER A 334 7.20 -20.70 -9.59
N ASP A 335 7.76 -19.89 -10.49
CA ASP A 335 7.46 -18.46 -10.55
C ASP A 335 6.04 -18.22 -11.13
N ILE A 336 5.28 -17.37 -10.45
CA ILE A 336 4.06 -16.77 -11.01
C ILE A 336 4.49 -15.66 -11.98
N LEU A 337 3.78 -15.51 -13.10
CA LEU A 337 4.01 -14.46 -14.08
C LEU A 337 3.09 -13.26 -13.84
N PRO A 338 3.58 -12.01 -14.08
CA PRO A 338 2.78 -10.82 -13.90
C PRO A 338 1.80 -10.62 -15.07
N GLY A 339 0.63 -10.07 -14.75
CA GLY A 339 -0.28 -9.48 -15.73
C GLY A 339 0.25 -8.17 -16.32
N SER A 340 -0.20 -7.84 -17.54
CA SER A 340 0.24 -6.65 -18.27
C SER A 340 -0.84 -5.56 -18.43
N SER A 341 -2.11 -5.90 -18.22
CA SER A 341 -3.23 -5.01 -18.50
C SER A 341 -3.81 -4.36 -17.23
N PRO A 342 -4.02 -3.03 -17.20
CA PRO A 342 -4.80 -2.36 -16.16
C PRO A 342 -6.32 -2.49 -16.37
N GLY A 343 -6.75 -3.01 -17.53
CA GLY A 343 -8.10 -2.86 -18.06
C GLY A 343 -9.18 -3.32 -17.09
N PRO A 344 -10.24 -2.51 -16.88
CA PRO A 344 -11.30 -2.87 -15.94
C PRO A 344 -12.04 -4.11 -16.41
N LEU A 345 -12.42 -4.95 -15.46
CA LEU A 345 -13.37 -6.03 -15.70
C LEU A 345 -14.77 -5.45 -15.75
N ARG A 346 -15.59 -5.94 -16.68
CA ARG A 346 -17.00 -5.57 -16.77
C ARG A 346 -17.83 -6.65 -16.09
N LEU A 347 -18.29 -6.35 -14.88
CA LEU A 347 -19.19 -7.21 -14.13
C LEU A 347 -20.63 -6.95 -14.58
N GLU A 348 -21.29 -7.97 -15.11
CA GLU A 348 -22.71 -7.89 -15.39
C GLU A 348 -23.51 -8.17 -14.11
N THR A 349 -24.25 -7.18 -13.62
CA THR A 349 -25.13 -7.29 -12.45
C THR A 349 -26.59 -7.16 -12.85
N LYS A 350 -27.52 -7.52 -11.97
CA LYS A 350 -28.96 -7.29 -12.18
C LYS A 350 -29.31 -5.81 -12.40
N SER A 351 -28.49 -4.90 -11.87
CA SER A 351 -28.66 -3.45 -11.96
C SER A 351 -27.91 -2.83 -13.14
N GLY A 352 -27.31 -3.66 -14.00
CA GLY A 352 -26.54 -3.26 -15.17
C GLY A 352 -25.03 -3.56 -15.05
N PRO A 353 -24.26 -3.24 -16.10
CA PRO A 353 -22.82 -3.45 -16.14
C PRO A 353 -22.09 -2.51 -15.17
N LEU A 354 -21.15 -3.06 -14.39
CA LEU A 354 -20.29 -2.33 -13.47
C LEU A 354 -18.82 -2.51 -13.86
N PRO A 355 -18.05 -1.44 -14.10
CA PRO A 355 -16.61 -1.53 -14.25
C PRO A 355 -15.94 -1.78 -12.89
N ILE A 356 -15.02 -2.73 -12.84
CA ILE A 356 -14.24 -3.09 -11.66
C ILE A 356 -12.76 -3.00 -12.01
N GLY A 357 -11.99 -2.29 -11.20
CA GLY A 357 -10.52 -2.27 -11.24
C GLY A 357 -9.95 -3.09 -10.08
N PRO A 358 -9.66 -4.39 -10.25
CA PRO A 358 -9.16 -5.22 -9.16
C PRO A 358 -7.72 -4.83 -8.79
N LEU A 359 -7.41 -4.93 -7.49
CA LEU A 359 -6.05 -4.90 -6.95
C LEU A 359 -5.93 -6.12 -6.04
N ILE A 360 -4.98 -6.99 -6.34
CA ILE A 360 -4.80 -8.24 -5.60
C ILE A 360 -3.70 -8.03 -4.54
N CYS A 361 -4.08 -8.10 -3.26
CA CYS A 361 -3.15 -8.13 -2.13
C CYS A 361 -2.15 -6.98 -2.17
N TYR A 362 -0.85 -7.28 -2.27
CA TYR A 362 0.28 -6.36 -2.33
C TYR A 362 0.17 -5.23 -3.37
N GLU A 363 -0.75 -5.32 -4.34
CA GLU A 363 -1.00 -4.26 -5.31
C GLU A 363 -1.64 -3.00 -4.70
N ASP A 364 -2.36 -3.12 -3.59
CA ASP A 364 -3.11 -2.02 -2.97
C ASP A 364 -2.22 -0.87 -2.47
N ILE A 365 -0.99 -1.19 -2.08
CA ILE A 365 0.01 -0.20 -1.65
C ILE A 365 0.70 0.51 -2.82
N PHE A 366 0.49 0.10 -4.07
CA PHE A 366 1.07 0.75 -5.26
C PHE A 366 0.07 1.73 -5.87
N PRO A 367 0.19 3.04 -5.60
CA PRO A 367 -0.82 4.02 -5.99
C PRO A 367 -1.02 4.09 -7.50
N ARG A 368 0.03 3.82 -8.27
CA ARG A 368 -0.03 3.88 -9.74
C ARG A 368 -0.98 2.82 -10.30
N LEU A 369 -1.03 1.62 -9.71
CA LEU A 369 -1.89 0.54 -10.17
C LEU A 369 -3.37 0.91 -10.04
N ALA A 370 -3.75 1.55 -8.92
CA ALA A 370 -5.10 2.07 -8.70
C ALA A 370 -5.45 3.17 -9.70
N VAL A 371 -4.55 4.13 -9.93
CA VAL A 371 -4.75 5.23 -10.89
C VAL A 371 -4.91 4.70 -12.32
N ASP A 372 -4.07 3.76 -12.72
CA ASP A 372 -4.12 3.19 -14.07
C ASP A 372 -5.44 2.42 -14.29
N SER A 373 -5.97 1.74 -13.27
CA SER A 373 -7.26 1.04 -13.36
C SER A 373 -8.49 1.96 -13.40
N VAL A 374 -8.41 3.17 -12.85
CA VAL A 374 -9.50 4.17 -12.93
C VAL A 374 -9.49 4.93 -14.27
N ARG A 375 -8.33 5.05 -14.91
CA ARG A 375 -8.15 5.78 -16.18
C ARG A 375 -8.44 4.94 -17.42
N ALA A 376 -8.27 3.62 -17.32
CA ALA A 376 -8.62 2.66 -18.35
C ALA A 376 -10.14 2.50 -18.44
#